data_AF-A0A5B6V785-F1
#
_entry.id   AF-A0A5B6V785-F1
#
_cell.length_a   1.000
_cell.length_b   1.000
_cell.length_c   1.000
_cell.angle_alpha   90.00
_cell.angle_beta   90.00
_cell.angle_gamma   90.00
#
_symmetry.space_group_name_H-M   'P 1'
#
loop_
_entity.id
_entity.type
_entity.pdbx_description
1 polymer ?
#
loop_
_entity_poly.entity_id
_entity_poly.type
_entity_poly.pdbx_seq_one_letter_code
_entity_poly.pdbx_strand_id
1 'polypeptide(L)'
;MNFLDSRDDLVYDELQKSDTEKKPLPRDEDLPGMGQYYCLHCDRYFANSTVRDEHFKTKRHKKRLKQMSGPAPHTQLDAELAAGMGMPDNGPALMSM
;
A
#
# COMPACT_ATOMS: atom_id res chain seq x y z
N MET A 1 -18.42 -1.49 -4.50
CA MET A 1 -17.29 -0.80 -3.86
C MET A 1 -16.13 -1.78 -3.80
N ASN A 2 -15.02 -1.52 -4.49
CA ASN A 2 -13.84 -2.38 -4.42
C ASN A 2 -13.00 -1.91 -3.24
N PHE A 3 -13.27 -2.44 -2.05
CA PHE A 3 -12.37 -2.27 -0.92
C PHE A 3 -11.02 -2.90 -1.31
N LEU A 4 -9.97 -2.08 -1.34
CA LEU A 4 -8.60 -2.56 -1.35
C LEU A 4 -8.41 -3.37 -0.05
N ASP A 5 -7.63 -4.45 -0.11
CA ASP A 5 -7.40 -5.28 1.09
C ASP A 5 -6.68 -4.42 2.14
N SER A 6 -6.94 -4.62 3.44
CA SER A 6 -6.41 -3.76 4.51
C SER A 6 -4.88 -3.58 4.50
N ARG A 7 -4.14 -4.44 3.79
CA ARG A 7 -2.69 -4.36 3.62
C ARG A 7 -2.24 -3.44 2.47
N ASP A 8 -3.10 -3.18 1.48
CA ASP A 8 -2.74 -2.36 0.31
C ASP A 8 -2.41 -0.92 0.71
N ASP A 9 -2.98 -0.40 1.81
CA ASP A 9 -2.69 0.94 2.33
C ASP A 9 -1.23 1.08 2.76
N LEU A 10 -0.69 0.07 3.44
CA LEU A 10 0.70 0.02 3.86
C LEU A 10 1.65 -0.07 2.66
N VAL A 11 1.29 -0.90 1.68
CA VAL A 11 2.08 -1.04 0.44
C VAL A 11 2.08 0.26 -0.36
N TYR A 12 0.98 1.03 -0.35
CA TYR A 12 0.89 2.32 -1.03
C TYR A 12 1.80 3.36 -0.39
N ASP A 13 1.83 3.43 0.94
CA ASP A 13 2.73 4.29 1.71
C ASP A 13 4.22 3.91 1.47
N GLU A 14 4.53 2.61 1.46
CA GLU A 14 5.87 2.11 1.14
C GLU A 14 6.33 2.43 -0.30
N LEU A 15 5.40 2.50 -1.25
CA LEU A 15 5.69 2.91 -2.62
C LEU A 15 5.95 4.41 -2.77
N GLN A 16 5.34 5.24 -1.92
CA GLN A 16 5.56 6.69 -1.86
C GLN A 16 6.93 7.04 -1.25
N LYS A 17 7.44 6.22 -0.34
CA LYS A 17 8.77 6.38 0.25
C LYS A 17 9.86 6.25 -0.83
N SER A 18 10.82 7.17 -0.80
CA SER A 18 11.85 7.28 -1.83
C SER A 18 12.75 6.04 -1.87
N ASP A 19 13.30 5.74 -3.05
CA ASP A 19 14.14 4.55 -3.31
C ASP A 19 15.38 4.48 -2.37
N THR A 20 15.77 5.61 -1.78
CA THR A 20 16.90 5.76 -0.85
C THR A 20 16.70 5.02 0.48
N GLU A 21 15.46 4.73 0.89
CA GLU A 21 15.18 4.03 2.15
C GLU A 21 14.94 2.52 1.99
N LYS A 22 14.98 2.00 0.76
CA LYS A 22 14.80 0.58 0.48
C LYS A 22 16.03 -0.20 0.93
N LYS A 23 16.04 -0.56 2.21
CA LYS A 23 17.05 -1.44 2.79
C LYS A 23 17.09 -2.75 2.01
N PRO A 24 18.29 -3.28 1.68
CA PRO A 24 18.38 -4.61 1.10
C PRO A 24 17.71 -5.61 2.06
N LEU A 25 16.80 -6.42 1.52
CA LEU A 25 16.07 -7.40 2.30
C LEU A 25 17.08 -8.35 2.97
N PRO A 26 17.06 -8.50 4.30
CA PRO A 26 17.92 -9.44 4.98
C PRO A 26 17.58 -10.86 4.53
N ARG A 27 18.60 -11.72 4.46
CA ARG A 27 18.42 -13.13 4.16
C ARG A 27 17.77 -13.79 5.37
N ASP A 28 16.50 -14.14 5.23
CA ASP A 28 15.69 -14.74 6.29
C ASP A 28 15.36 -16.18 5.91
N GLU A 29 15.75 -17.14 6.76
CA GLU A 29 15.65 -18.57 6.47
C GLU A 29 14.22 -19.12 6.62
N ASP A 30 13.35 -18.40 7.33
CA ASP A 30 11.94 -18.78 7.53
C ASP A 30 11.05 -18.40 6.33
N LEU A 31 11.56 -17.52 5.44
CA LEU A 31 10.83 -17.02 4.28
C LEU A 31 11.19 -17.78 2.99
N PRO A 32 10.23 -18.01 2.08
CA PRO A 32 10.49 -18.70 0.83
C PRO A 32 11.48 -17.91 -0.03
N GLY A 33 12.43 -18.62 -0.64
CA GLY A 33 13.53 -17.99 -1.38
C GLY A 33 14.48 -17.20 -0.47
N MET A 34 14.52 -17.54 0.82
CA MET A 34 15.32 -16.88 1.85
C MET A 34 15.07 -15.36 1.94
N GLY A 35 13.83 -14.94 1.69
CA GLY A 35 13.41 -13.53 1.68
C GLY A 35 13.89 -12.71 0.46
N GLN A 36 14.61 -13.30 -0.49
CA GLN A 36 15.28 -12.55 -1.56
C GLN A 36 14.37 -12.20 -2.75
N TYR A 37 13.37 -13.03 -3.05
CA TYR A 37 12.51 -12.83 -4.21
C TYR A 37 11.15 -12.31 -3.79
N TYR A 38 11.08 -11.01 -3.52
CA TYR A 38 9.87 -10.33 -3.04
C TYR A 38 9.24 -9.44 -4.11
N CYS A 39 7.90 -9.37 -4.15
CA CYS A 39 7.17 -8.38 -4.94
C CYS A 39 6.40 -7.43 -4.01
N LEU A 40 6.84 -6.18 -3.98
CA LEU A 40 6.27 -5.14 -3.12
C LEU A 40 4.80 -4.86 -3.46
N HIS A 41 4.46 -4.71 -4.75
CA HIS A 41 3.08 -4.44 -5.18
C HIS A 41 2.07 -5.51 -4.79
N CYS A 42 2.52 -6.75 -4.57
CA CYS A 42 1.63 -7.88 -4.29
C CYS A 42 1.78 -8.43 -2.87
N ASP A 43 2.69 -7.87 -2.07
CA ASP A 43 3.06 -8.35 -0.73
C ASP A 43 3.26 -9.87 -0.70
N ARG A 44 4.15 -10.37 -1.57
CA ARG A 44 4.40 -11.81 -1.72
C ARG A 44 5.86 -12.15 -1.98
N TYR A 45 6.33 -13.17 -1.26
CA TYR A 45 7.62 -13.82 -1.46
C TYR A 45 7.51 -15.02 -2.42
N PHE A 46 8.57 -15.24 -3.18
CA PHE A 46 8.70 -16.31 -4.17
C PHE A 46 9.93 -17.16 -3.87
N ALA A 47 9.89 -18.43 -4.29
CA ALA A 47 11.01 -19.34 -4.06
C ALA A 47 12.24 -19.02 -4.93
N ASN A 48 12.02 -18.62 -6.20
CA ASN A 48 13.07 -18.41 -7.20
C ASN A 48 12.86 -17.09 -7.96
N SER A 49 13.93 -16.57 -8.57
CA SER A 49 13.89 -15.38 -9.45
C SER A 49 12.99 -15.58 -10.67
N THR A 50 13.02 -16.76 -11.29
CA THR A 50 12.23 -17.07 -12.48
C THR A 50 10.73 -16.97 -12.21
N VAL A 51 10.27 -17.51 -11.08
CA VAL A 51 8.86 -17.48 -10.66
C VAL A 51 8.41 -16.04 -10.38
N ARG A 52 9.28 -15.22 -9.78
CA ARG A 52 9.03 -13.79 -9.58
C ARG A 52 8.90 -13.06 -10.93
N ASP A 53 9.76 -13.37 -11.89
CA ASP A 53 9.73 -12.71 -13.20
C ASP A 53 8.51 -13.13 -14.04
N GLU A 54 8.07 -14.38 -13.91
CA GLU A 54 6.80 -14.84 -14.46
C GLU A 54 5.61 -14.16 -13.78
N HIS A 55 5.67 -13.97 -12.45
CA HIS A 55 4.63 -13.26 -11.69
C HIS A 55 4.38 -11.86 -12.24
N PHE A 56 5.43 -11.09 -12.58
CA PHE A 56 5.30 -9.75 -13.15
C PHE A 56 4.53 -9.71 -14.48
N LYS A 57 4.57 -10.81 -15.26
CA LYS A 57 3.86 -10.91 -16.53
C LYS A 57 2.36 -11.21 -16.37
N THR A 58 1.95 -11.72 -15.21
CA THR A 58 0.57 -12.14 -14.95
C THR A 58 -0.43 -10.99 -14.97
N LYS A 59 -1.68 -11.30 -15.35
CA LYS A 59 -2.78 -10.31 -15.36
C LYS A 59 -3.08 -9.75 -13.97
N ARG A 60 -2.90 -10.56 -12.91
CA ARG A 60 -3.13 -10.14 -11.52
C ARG A 60 -2.16 -9.05 -11.11
N HIS A 61 -0.87 -9.25 -11.36
CA HIS A 61 0.15 -8.25 -11.04
C HIS A 61 -0.09 -6.94 -11.81
N LYS A 62 -0.34 -7.01 -13.12
CA LYS A 62 -0.65 -5.84 -13.95
C LYS A 62 -1.89 -5.08 -13.50
N LYS A 63 -2.92 -5.77 -13.00
CA LYS A 63 -4.11 -5.13 -12.42
C LYS A 63 -3.74 -4.37 -11.14
N ARG A 64 -2.95 -4.99 -10.25
CA ARG A 64 -2.53 -4.37 -8.99
C ARG A 64 -1.65 -3.16 -9.22
N LEU A 65 -0.70 -3.22 -10.16
CA LEU A 65 0.08 -2.05 -10.59
C LEU A 65 -0.82 -0.86 -10.94
N LYS A 66 -1.85 -1.08 -11.77
CA LYS A 66 -2.79 0.00 -12.14
C LYS A 66 -3.61 0.52 -10.96
N GLN A 67 -3.94 -0.33 -9.99
CA GLN A 67 -4.65 0.07 -8.78
C GLN A 67 -3.74 0.92 -7.88
N MET A 68 -2.49 0.51 -7.69
CA MET A 68 -1.51 1.21 -6.85
C MET A 68 -1.00 2.52 -7.47
N SER A 69 -1.08 2.67 -8.80
CA SER A 69 -0.86 3.96 -9.48
C SER A 69 -2.09 4.88 -9.49
N GLY A 70 -3.21 4.40 -8.96
CA GLY A 70 -4.49 5.11 -8.95
C GLY A 70 -4.61 6.14 -7.81
N PRO A 71 -5.84 6.61 -7.53
CA PRO A 71 -6.10 7.49 -6.40
C PRO A 71 -5.68 6.82 -5.10
N ALA A 72 -5.34 7.65 -4.11
CA ALA A 72 -4.95 7.18 -2.78
C ALA A 72 -6.00 6.19 -2.23
N PRO A 73 -5.55 5.17 -1.48
CA PRO A 73 -6.46 4.22 -0.86
C PRO A 73 -7.51 4.91 0.01
N HIS A 74 -8.66 4.26 0.15
CA HIS A 74 -9.79 4.79 0.94
C HIS A 74 -9.41 4.81 2.42
N THR A 75 -9.29 6.01 2.98
CA THR A 75 -8.94 6.20 4.41
C THR A 75 -10.19 6.39 5.26
N GLN A 76 -10.05 6.17 6.57
CA GLN A 76 -11.16 6.39 7.52
C GLN A 76 -11.72 7.82 7.43
N LEU A 77 -10.87 8.83 7.19
CA LEU A 77 -11.30 10.22 7.02
C LEU A 77 -12.25 10.40 5.82
N ASP A 78 -12.03 9.67 4.73
CA ASP A 78 -12.91 9.70 3.55
C ASP A 78 -14.28 9.08 3.87
N ALA A 79 -14.31 8.03 4.70
CA ALA A 79 -15.54 7.43 5.19
C ALA A 79 -16.31 8.35 6.15
N GLU A 80 -15.62 8.99 7.10
CA GLU A 80 -16.20 9.93 8.07
C GLU A 80 -16.77 11.16 7.38
N LEU A 81 -16.06 11.70 6.38
CA LEU A 81 -16.54 12.81 5.55
C LEU A 81 -17.80 12.42 4.75
N ALA A 82 -17.79 11.24 4.11
CA ALA A 82 -18.95 10.73 3.38
C ALA A 82 -20.16 10.44 4.29
N ALA A 83 -19.91 10.04 5.54
CA ALA A 83 -20.93 9.81 6.56
C ALA A 83 -21.46 11.10 7.22
N GLY A 84 -20.91 12.27 6.86
CA GLY A 84 -21.29 13.55 7.47
C GLY A 84 -20.76 13.73 8.90
N MET A 85 -19.78 12.92 9.32
CA MET A 85 -19.05 13.04 10.58
C MET A 85 -17.70 13.75 10.40
N GLY A 86 -17.58 14.63 9.40
CA GLY A 86 -16.40 15.46 9.21
C GLY A 86 -16.15 16.39 10.40
N MET A 87 -14.92 16.90 10.52
CA MET A 87 -14.53 17.85 11.57
C MET A 87 -15.60 18.94 11.71
N PRO A 88 -16.19 19.15 12.90
CA PRO A 88 -17.10 20.26 13.09
C PRO A 88 -16.30 21.54 12.83
N ASP A 89 -16.70 22.29 11.80
CA ASP A 89 -16.38 23.71 11.66
C ASP A 89 -17.12 24.44 12.79
N ASN A 90 -16.68 24.20 14.03
CA ASN A 90 -16.96 25.09 15.13
C ASN A 90 -16.23 26.37 14.74
N GLY A 91 -16.97 27.29 14.12
CA GLY A 91 -16.48 28.54 13.57
C GLY A 91 -15.55 29.30 14.52
N PRO A 92 -14.91 30.39 14.03
CA PRO A 92 -13.78 31.03 14.71
C PRO A 92 -14.03 31.18 16.19
N ALA A 93 -13.11 30.65 17.01
CA ALA A 93 -13.20 30.71 18.46
C ALA A 93 -13.53 32.15 18.87
N LEU A 94 -14.66 32.34 19.54
CA LEU A 94 -15.05 33.63 20.08
C LEU A 94 -13.88 34.12 20.94
N MET A 95 -13.14 35.11 20.45
CA MET A 95 -12.09 35.77 21.21
C MET A 95 -12.74 36.35 22.46
N SER A 96 -12.46 35.76 23.61
CA SER A 96 -12.86 36.32 24.89
C SER A 96 -12.04 37.59 25.10
N MET A 97 -12.68 38.75 24.94
CA MET A 97 -12.19 40.02 25.47
C MET A 97 -12.32 40.05 26.98
#